data_AF-A0AAV6JBH5-F1
#
_entry.id   AF-A0AAV6JBH5-F1
#
_cell.length_a   1.000
_cell.length_b   1.000
_cell.length_c   1.000
_cell.angle_alpha   90.00
_cell.angle_beta   90.00
_cell.angle_gamma   90.00
#
_symmetry.space_group_name_H-M   'P 1'
#
loop_
_entity.id
_entity.type
_entity.pdbx_description
1 polymer ?
#
loop_
_entity_poly.entity_id
_entity_poly.type
_entity_poly.pdbx_seq_one_letter_code
_entity_poly.pdbx_strand_id
1 'polypeptide(L)'
;MITIPYLTALTTYFSYGLLFAFGQLRDFFRKIIDWWKASNLQGYAPICLGLEDFYTRRLYLRIQDCFGRPISSAPDAWIDVVERVSNDNNKTLK
;
A
#
# COMPACT_ATOMS: atom_id res chain seq x y z
N MET A 1 -20.33 26.09 2.20
CA MET A 1 -19.40 25.11 2.81
C MET A 1 -20.05 23.75 2.71
N ILE A 2 -19.42 22.79 2.04
CA ILE A 2 -19.95 21.42 1.93
C ILE A 2 -19.72 20.75 3.29
N THR A 3 -20.79 20.45 4.01
CA THR A 3 -20.72 19.73 5.28
C THR A 3 -20.56 18.25 4.98
N ILE A 4 -19.42 17.67 5.38
CA ILE A 4 -19.21 16.23 5.24
C ILE A 4 -20.11 15.54 6.28
N PRO A 5 -20.97 14.60 5.87
CA PRO A 5 -21.79 13.87 6.83
C PRO A 5 -20.89 13.12 7.81
N TYR A 6 -21.23 13.21 9.11
CA TYR A 6 -20.42 12.62 10.19
C TYR A 6 -20.12 11.14 9.98
N LEU A 7 -21.08 10.39 9.43
CA LEU A 7 -20.92 8.98 9.10
C LEU A 7 -19.80 8.75 8.08
N THR A 8 -19.72 9.59 7.04
CA THR A 8 -18.66 9.49 6.01
C THR A 8 -17.29 9.81 6.60
N ALA A 9 -17.18 10.83 7.46
CA ALA A 9 -15.91 11.12 8.13
C ALA A 9 -15.46 9.95 9.01
N LEU A 10 -16.37 9.42 9.84
CA LEU A 10 -16.07 8.32 10.77
C LEU A 10 -15.64 7.06 10.01
N THR A 11 -16.42 6.65 9.00
CA THR A 11 -16.10 5.46 8.19
C THR A 11 -14.77 5.61 7.44
N THR A 12 -14.44 6.81 6.98
CA THR A 12 -13.14 7.10 6.35
C THR A 12 -11.98 6.87 7.32
N TYR A 13 -12.01 7.48 8.50
CA TYR A 13 -10.97 7.28 9.51
C TYR A 13 -10.88 5.83 9.99
N PHE A 14 -12.03 5.17 10.15
CA PHE A 14 -12.09 3.76 10.51
C PHE A 14 -11.42 2.87 9.46
N SER A 15 -11.65 3.14 8.17
CA SER A 15 -11.04 2.39 7.07
C SER A 15 -9.52 2.54 7.04
N TYR A 16 -8.99 3.76 7.26
CA TYR A 16 -7.54 3.98 7.40
C TYR A 16 -6.96 3.25 8.61
N GLY A 17 -7.66 3.28 9.74
CA GLY A 17 -7.27 2.55 10.95
C GLY A 17 -7.20 1.04 10.71
N LEU A 18 -8.18 0.46 10.03
CA LEU A 18 -8.20 -0.96 9.67
C LEU A 18 -7.00 -1.33 8.79
N LEU A 19 -6.73 -0.55 7.73
CA LEU A 19 -5.59 -0.80 6.84
C LEU A 19 -4.26 -0.80 7.60
N PHE A 20 -4.09 0.15 8.53
CA PHE A 20 -2.91 0.23 9.36
C PHE A 20 -2.80 -0.97 10.32
N ALA A 21 -3.88 -1.32 11.01
CA ALA A 21 -3.93 -2.47 11.93
C ALA A 21 -3.60 -3.79 11.22
N PHE A 22 -4.20 -4.05 10.05
CA PHE A 22 -3.89 -5.24 9.24
C PHE A 22 -2.44 -5.24 8.75
N GLY A 23 -1.90 -4.08 8.40
CA GLY A 23 -0.51 -3.94 8.03
C GLY A 23 0.43 -4.37 9.16
N GLN A 24 0.19 -3.86 10.38
CA GLN A 24 0.99 -4.17 11.57
C GLN A 24 0.88 -5.64 11.97
N LEU A 25 -0.34 -6.19 11.96
CA LEU A 25 -0.59 -7.61 12.23
C LEU A 25 0.22 -8.51 11.27
N ARG A 26 0.26 -8.19 9.97
CA ARG A 26 1.05 -8.94 8.99
C ARG A 26 2.56 -8.82 9.23
N ASP A 27 3.06 -7.65 9.64
CA ASP A 27 4.47 -7.47 10.01
C ASP A 27 4.82 -8.21 11.30
N PHE A 28 3.90 -8.30 12.26
CA PHE A 28 4.08 -9.09 13.48
C PHE A 28 4.22 -10.59 13.17
N PHE A 29 3.33 -11.16 12.36
CA PHE A 29 3.47 -12.55 11.91
C PHE A 29 4.76 -12.79 11.13
N ARG A 30 5.17 -11.84 10.30
CA ARG A 30 6.45 -11.95 9.58
C ARG A 30 7.64 -11.97 10.54
N LYS A 31 7.66 -11.10 11.55
CA LYS A 31 8.72 -11.09 12.58
C LYS A 31 8.79 -12.41 13.35
N ILE A 32 7.64 -13.02 13.65
CA ILE A 32 7.58 -14.33 14.32
C ILE A 32 8.20 -15.42 13.43
N ILE A 33 7.85 -15.45 12.14
CA ILE A 33 8.37 -16.44 11.18
C ILE A 33 9.86 -16.22 10.92
N ASP A 34 10.26 -14.96 10.69
CA ASP A 34 11.65 -14.60 10.40
C ASP A 34 12.56 -14.75 11.62
N TRP A 35 12.04 -14.83 12.87
CA TRP A 35 12.86 -15.19 14.05
C TRP A 35 13.59 -16.52 13.80
N TRP A 36 12.94 -17.48 13.16
CA TRP A 36 13.55 -18.78 12.86
C TRP A 36 14.59 -18.73 11.73
N LYS A 37 14.74 -17.59 11.05
CA LYS A 37 15.77 -17.35 10.02
C LYS A 37 16.80 -16.35 10.54
N ALA A 38 18.03 -16.81 10.78
CA ALA A 38 19.15 -15.93 11.05
C ALA A 38 19.34 -14.97 9.86
N SER A 39 19.23 -13.65 10.09
CA SER A 39 19.46 -12.64 9.06
C SER A 39 20.93 -12.20 9.07
N ASN A 40 21.61 -12.34 7.93
CA ASN A 40 23.05 -12.07 7.78
C ASN A 40 23.38 -10.57 7.55
N LEU A 41 22.50 -9.65 7.93
CA LEU A 41 22.60 -8.20 7.65
C LEU A 41 22.98 -7.38 8.89
N GLN A 42 23.98 -7.85 9.65
CA GLN A 42 24.47 -7.15 10.83
C GLN A 42 25.39 -5.99 10.41
N GLY A 43 25.12 -4.78 10.90
CA GLY A 43 26.02 -3.61 10.77
C GLY A 43 25.63 -2.54 9.75
N TYR A 44 24.55 -2.73 8.98
CA TYR A 44 24.08 -1.71 8.03
C TYR A 44 23.04 -0.77 8.66
N ALA A 45 23.17 0.53 8.38
CA ALA A 45 22.15 1.51 8.75
C ALA A 45 20.88 1.32 7.91
N PRO A 46 19.69 1.51 8.49
CA PRO A 46 18.44 1.45 7.72
C PRO A 46 18.39 2.60 6.70
N ILE A 47 18.06 2.28 5.45
CA ILE A 47 17.97 3.25 4.34
C ILE A 47 16.74 4.16 4.48
N CYS A 48 15.64 3.62 5.03
CA CYS A 48 14.38 4.33 5.24
C CYS A 48 13.97 4.25 6.71
N LEU A 49 13.18 5.22 7.18
CA LEU A 49 12.58 5.14 8.50
C LEU A 49 11.56 3.98 8.54
N GLY A 50 11.39 3.37 9.71
CA GLY A 50 10.54 2.17 9.85
C GLY A 50 9.09 2.37 9.40
N LEU A 51 8.55 3.58 9.57
CA LEU A 51 7.20 3.92 9.13
C LEU A 51 7.09 4.12 7.61
N GLU A 52 8.13 4.67 6.97
CA GLU A 52 8.18 4.88 5.51
C GLU A 52 8.29 3.54 4.79
N ASP A 53 9.15 2.66 5.29
CA ASP A 53 9.31 1.30 4.79
C ASP A 53 8.01 0.50 4.99
N PHE A 54 7.38 0.61 6.16
CA PHE A 54 6.05 0.02 6.40
C PHE A 54 5.01 0.52 5.38
N TYR A 55 4.92 1.83 5.19
CA TYR A 55 3.97 2.43 4.27
C TYR A 55 4.17 1.91 2.85
N THR A 56 5.41 1.89 2.37
CA THR A 56 5.75 1.40 1.03
C THR A 56 5.38 -0.07 0.86
N ARG A 57 5.79 -0.94 1.80
CA ARG A 57 5.59 -2.39 1.72
C ARG A 57 4.13 -2.84 1.90
N ARG A 58 3.35 -2.12 2.72
CA ARG A 58 2.04 -2.60 3.19
C ARG A 58 0.85 -1.81 2.64
N LEU A 59 1.04 -0.55 2.26
CA LEU A 59 -0.02 0.33 1.76
C LEU A 59 0.23 0.71 0.29
N TYR A 60 1.35 1.37 -0.01
CA TYR A 60 1.59 1.98 -1.33
C TYR A 60 1.51 0.98 -2.47
N LEU A 61 2.20 -0.17 -2.38
CA LEU A 61 2.23 -1.17 -3.46
C LEU A 61 0.83 -1.69 -3.85
N ARG A 62 -0.13 -1.67 -2.93
CA ARG A 62 -1.52 -2.10 -3.21
C ARG A 62 -2.33 -1.05 -3.95
N ILE A 63 -2.03 0.23 -3.71
CA ILE A 63 -2.82 1.36 -4.20
C ILE A 63 -2.20 1.95 -5.48
N GLN A 64 -0.90 1.77 -5.69
CA GLN A 64 -0.18 2.36 -6.83
C GLN A 64 -0.77 2.00 -8.21
N ASP A 65 -1.43 0.85 -8.37
CA ASP A 65 -2.05 0.49 -9.66
C ASP A 65 -3.22 1.41 -9.98
N CYS A 66 -4.01 1.80 -8.97
CA CYS A 66 -5.12 2.73 -9.15
C CYS A 66 -4.65 4.14 -9.54
N PHE A 67 -3.55 4.62 -8.95
CA PHE A 67 -3.03 5.97 -9.21
C PHE A 67 -2.08 6.06 -10.41
N GLY A 68 -1.39 4.97 -10.74
CA GLY A 68 -0.37 4.91 -11.79
C GLY A 68 -0.86 4.29 -13.10
N ARG A 69 -2.16 4.09 -13.25
CA ARG A 69 -2.77 3.45 -14.43
C ARG A 69 -2.75 4.42 -15.62
N PRO A 70 -2.12 4.07 -16.75
CA PRO A 70 -1.97 4.97 -17.87
C PRO A 70 -3.27 5.00 -18.67
N ILE A 71 -3.66 6.21 -19.07
CA ILE A 71 -4.83 6.46 -19.90
C ILE A 71 -4.45 6.15 -21.35
N SER A 72 -5.29 5.36 -22.04
CA SER A 72 -5.10 4.97 -23.44
C SER A 72 -6.11 5.62 -24.39
N SER A 73 -7.07 6.39 -23.88
CA SER A 73 -8.04 7.13 -24.69
C SER A 73 -7.67 8.60 -24.86
N ALA A 74 -8.34 9.26 -25.80
CA ALA A 74 -8.39 10.72 -25.85
C ALA A 74 -9.17 11.27 -24.63
N PRO A 75 -9.01 12.57 -24.29
CA PRO A 75 -9.81 13.21 -23.24
C PRO A 75 -11.30 13.20 -23.59
N ASP A 76 -12.11 12.51 -22.79
CA ASP A 76 -13.56 12.43 -22.93
C ASP A 76 -14.23 12.12 -21.57
N ALA A 77 -15.56 12.12 -21.51
CA ALA A 77 -16.34 11.77 -20.31
C ALA A 77 -16.10 10.33 -19.83
N TRP A 78 -15.70 9.45 -20.75
CA TRP A 78 -15.26 8.09 -20.47
C TRP A 78 -13.79 7.96 -20.85
N ILE A 79 -13.01 7.30 -20.01
CA ILE A 79 -11.59 7.06 -20.28
C ILE A 79 -11.29 5.57 -20.30
N ASP A 80 -10.55 5.16 -21.31
CA ASP A 80 -9.98 3.81 -21.37
C ASP A 80 -8.63 3.83 -20.66
N VAL A 81 -8.38 2.76 -19.90
CA VAL A 81 -7.20 2.63 -19.06
C VAL A 81 -6.55 1.30 -19.33
N VAL A 82 -5.23 1.28 -19.44
CA VAL A 82 -4.48 0.04 -19.69
C VAL A 82 -4.60 -0.87 -18.47
N GLU A 83 -5.12 -2.08 -18.69
CA GLU A 83 -5.14 -3.12 -17.68
C GLU A 83 -3.75 -3.75 -17.53
N ARG A 84 -3.24 -3.76 -16.30
CA ARG A 84 -1.98 -4.40 -15.95
C ARG A 84 -2.23 -5.58 -15.05
N VAL A 85 -1.49 -6.66 -15.28
CA VAL A 85 -1.53 -7.86 -14.44
C VAL A 85 -0.15 -8.09 -13.86
N SER A 86 -0.05 -8.05 -12.54
CA SER A 86 1.19 -8.34 -11.82
C SER A 86 1.10 -9.68 -11.10
N ASN A 87 2.14 -10.50 -11.26
CA ASN A 87 2.31 -11.76 -10.55
C ASN A 87 3.08 -11.62 -9.23
N ASP A 88 3.53 -10.41 -8.87
CA ASP A 88 4.44 -10.16 -7.75
C ASP A 88 3.90 -9.16 -6.70
N ASN A 89 2.57 -9.07 -6.58
CA ASN A 89 1.87 -8.09 -5.74
C ASN A 89 2.19 -6.64 -6.09
N ASN A 90 2.15 -6.33 -7.39
CA ASN A 90 2.41 -5.01 -7.98
C ASN A 90 3.84 -4.48 -7.74
N LYS A 91 4.81 -5.30 -7.32
CA LYS A 91 6.19 -4.80 -7.16
C LYS A 91 6.79 -4.38 -8.50
N THR A 92 6.46 -5.11 -9.55
CA THR A 92 6.75 -4.71 -10.93
C THR A 92 5.43 -4.44 -11.66
N LEU A 93 5.34 -3.25 -12.25
CA LEU A 93 4.24 -2.84 -13.12
C LEU A 93 4.70 -3.09 -14.55
N LYS A 94 4.46 -4.32 -15.03
CA LYS A 94 4.68 -4.70 -16.43
C LYS A 94 3.41 -4.48 -17.24
#